data_AF-A0A4D5RL57-F1
#
_entry.id   AF-A0A4D5RL57-F1
#
_cell.length_a   1.000
_cell.length_b   1.000
_cell.length_c   1.000
_cell.angle_alpha   90.00
_cell.angle_beta   90.00
_cell.angle_gamma   90.00
#
_symmetry.space_group_name_H-M   'P 1'
#
loop_
_entity.id
_entity.type
_entity.pdbx_description
1 polymer ?
#
loop_
_entity_poly.entity_id
_entity_poly.type
_entity_poly.pdbx_seq_one_letter_code
_entity_poly.pdbx_strand_id
1 'polypeptide(L)'
;RRFAANHLSSETLAQATYDARTDSLSVTHEAVEEKVPPSVTRPVSNEEHPSMHAFPVAIVSAGLLLLSRCSDGYTGKSEASIQDGKCVYQGVEIAHNRTAHNVSPCESWTCDVNEGTVHIVGCVTWGAPENCLLEKKIKPHPGCCPKVVCPPVRT
;
A
#
# COMPACT_ATOMS: atom_id res chain seq x y z
N ARG A 1 51.73 -2.24 54.13
CA ARG A 1 51.33 -1.95 52.72
C ARG A 1 49.88 -1.46 52.76
N ARG A 2 49.51 -0.51 51.88
CA ARG A 2 48.39 0.45 52.01
C ARG A 2 46.98 -0.20 52.13
N PHE A 3 46.12 0.41 52.96
CA PHE A 3 44.65 0.37 52.99
C PHE A 3 44.08 1.11 51.73
N ALA A 4 42.86 0.96 51.18
CA ALA A 4 41.58 0.35 51.56
C ALA A 4 40.63 0.16 50.33
N ALA A 5 39.52 -0.56 50.57
CA ALA A 5 38.15 -0.43 50.02
C ALA A 5 37.67 -1.28 48.81
N ASN A 6 36.78 -2.24 49.15
CA ASN A 6 35.48 -2.62 48.59
C ASN A 6 35.26 -2.75 47.06
N HIS A 7 34.84 -3.94 46.59
CA HIS A 7 33.59 -4.10 45.83
C HIS A 7 33.11 -5.58 45.72
N LEU A 8 31.79 -5.74 45.71
CA LEU A 8 30.96 -6.95 45.80
C LEU A 8 31.08 -7.95 44.63
N SER A 9 30.92 -9.23 44.96
CA SER A 9 30.81 -10.40 44.08
C SER A 9 29.40 -10.57 43.48
N SER A 10 29.29 -10.95 42.20
CA SER A 10 28.04 -11.42 41.57
C SER A 10 28.35 -12.28 40.34
N GLU A 11 28.85 -13.49 40.57
CA GLU A 11 28.95 -14.53 39.53
C GLU A 11 28.39 -15.85 40.06
N THR A 12 27.10 -15.89 40.42
CA THR A 12 26.38 -17.16 40.65
C THR A 12 24.87 -16.92 40.68
N LEU A 13 24.15 -17.04 39.56
CA LEU A 13 22.69 -17.35 39.53
C LEU A 13 22.15 -17.29 38.09
N ALA A 14 22.28 -18.38 37.33
CA ALA A 14 21.51 -18.56 36.09
C ALA A 14 21.23 -20.04 35.78
N GLN A 15 20.93 -20.85 36.80
CA GLN A 15 20.24 -22.12 36.60
C GLN A 15 19.35 -22.42 37.82
N ALA A 16 18.15 -22.94 37.53
CA ALA A 16 17.12 -23.44 38.44
C ALA A 16 16.00 -22.47 38.84
N THR A 17 14.95 -22.42 38.02
CA THR A 17 13.54 -22.38 38.48
C THR A 17 12.63 -23.00 37.41
N TYR A 18 12.72 -24.33 37.31
CA TYR A 18 11.66 -25.19 36.77
C TYR A 18 10.84 -25.68 37.97
N ASP A 19 9.62 -25.17 38.14
CA ASP A 19 8.38 -25.97 38.28
C ASP A 19 7.19 -25.17 38.88
N ALA A 20 6.08 -25.26 38.13
CA ALA A 20 4.69 -25.38 38.55
C ALA A 20 4.14 -24.55 39.72
N ARG A 21 3.26 -23.59 39.38
CA ARG A 21 1.99 -23.42 40.12
C ARG A 21 0.87 -22.99 39.17
N THR A 22 0.01 -23.94 38.84
CA THR A 22 -1.37 -23.75 38.40
C THR A 22 -2.11 -22.89 39.41
N ASP A 23 -2.60 -21.74 38.96
CA ASP A 23 -3.80 -21.14 39.52
C ASP A 23 -4.68 -20.60 38.38
N SER A 24 -5.93 -21.01 38.41
CA SER A 24 -6.94 -20.73 37.41
C SER A 24 -7.34 -19.26 37.46
N LEU A 25 -7.12 -18.54 36.38
CA LEU A 25 -7.86 -17.31 36.09
C LEU A 25 -8.41 -17.40 34.67
N SER A 26 -9.71 -17.68 34.62
CA SER A 26 -10.59 -17.47 33.49
C SER A 26 -10.40 -16.05 32.95
N VAL A 27 -9.70 -15.92 31.83
CA VAL A 27 -9.70 -14.68 31.04
C VAL A 27 -10.48 -14.98 29.77
N THR A 28 -11.59 -14.26 29.67
CA THR A 28 -12.57 -14.24 28.61
C THR A 28 -11.92 -14.10 27.24
N HIS A 29 -12.49 -14.77 26.23
CA HIS A 29 -12.27 -14.43 24.83
C HIS A 29 -12.77 -13.00 24.60
N GLU A 30 -11.92 -12.01 24.81
CA GLU A 30 -12.14 -10.68 24.27
C GLU A 30 -11.64 -10.70 22.82
N ALA A 31 -12.60 -10.62 21.89
CA ALA A 31 -12.34 -10.39 20.49
C ALA A 31 -11.46 -9.13 20.38
N VAL A 32 -10.22 -9.29 19.92
CA VAL A 32 -9.43 -8.16 19.44
C VAL A 32 -10.07 -7.75 18.13
N GLU A 33 -10.95 -6.76 18.19
CA GLU A 33 -11.41 -6.02 17.03
C GLU A 33 -10.17 -5.41 16.37
N GLU A 34 -9.72 -6.01 15.29
CA GLU A 34 -8.71 -5.45 14.41
C GLU A 34 -9.25 -4.12 13.89
N LYS A 35 -8.83 -3.04 14.57
CA LYS A 35 -9.23 -1.68 14.25
C LYS A 35 -8.57 -1.31 12.93
N VAL A 36 -9.27 -1.60 11.84
CA VAL A 36 -8.95 -1.13 10.48
C VAL A 36 -8.73 0.39 10.57
N PRO A 37 -7.56 0.91 10.15
CA PRO A 37 -7.34 2.35 10.16
C PRO A 37 -8.38 3.02 9.25
N PRO A 38 -8.96 4.16 9.66
CA PRO A 38 -9.99 4.80 8.86
C PRO A 38 -9.41 5.20 7.49
N SER A 39 -10.09 4.78 6.42
CA SER A 39 -9.87 5.26 5.07
C SER A 39 -9.87 6.79 5.10
N VAL A 40 -8.71 7.38 4.84
CA VAL A 40 -8.54 8.82 4.72
C VAL A 40 -9.18 9.26 3.40
N THR A 41 -10.49 9.52 3.43
CA THR A 41 -11.19 10.19 2.34
C THR A 41 -10.80 11.67 2.41
N ARG A 42 -9.81 12.09 1.61
CA ARG A 42 -9.47 13.51 1.47
C ARG A 42 -10.38 14.19 0.44
N PRO A 43 -10.74 15.46 0.67
CA PRO A 43 -11.69 16.20 -0.16
C PRO A 43 -11.11 16.47 -1.55
N VAL A 44 -11.97 16.30 -2.56
CA VAL A 44 -11.76 16.78 -3.92
C VAL A 44 -11.78 18.30 -3.88
N SER A 45 -10.67 18.95 -4.23
CA SER A 45 -10.65 20.39 -4.50
C SER A 45 -11.36 20.64 -5.83
N ASN A 46 -12.60 21.11 -5.76
CA ASN A 46 -13.33 21.64 -6.92
C ASN A 46 -12.78 23.04 -7.23
N GLU A 47 -12.14 23.24 -8.37
CA GLU A 47 -12.00 24.58 -8.97
C GLU A 47 -13.18 24.81 -9.93
N GLU A 48 -13.96 25.85 -9.63
CA GLU A 48 -15.15 26.27 -10.37
C GLU A 48 -14.81 27.04 -11.66
N HIS A 49 -15.43 26.59 -12.76
CA HIS A 49 -16.03 27.32 -13.90
C HIS A 49 -15.24 28.40 -14.69
N PRO A 50 -15.49 28.43 -16.01
CA PRO A 50 -16.30 29.57 -16.47
C PRO A 50 -17.49 29.20 -17.37
N SER A 51 -18.57 29.96 -17.12
CA SER A 51 -19.65 30.41 -18.00
C SER A 51 -20.45 29.42 -18.85
N MET A 52 -21.65 29.14 -18.34
CA MET A 52 -22.86 28.87 -19.12
C MET A 52 -23.02 29.89 -20.26
N HIS A 53 -22.96 29.39 -21.50
CA HIS A 53 -23.79 29.93 -22.57
C HIS A 53 -24.90 28.91 -22.84
N ALA A 54 -26.12 29.30 -22.51
CA ALA A 54 -27.34 28.54 -22.76
C ALA A 54 -27.55 28.42 -24.27
N PHE A 55 -27.13 27.29 -24.85
CA PHE A 55 -27.55 26.87 -26.18
C PHE A 55 -28.91 26.16 -26.04
N PRO A 56 -29.92 26.44 -26.87
CA PRO A 56 -31.18 25.73 -26.82
C PRO A 56 -30.96 24.35 -27.45
N VAL A 57 -30.64 23.37 -26.61
CA VAL A 57 -30.38 22.00 -27.06
C VAL A 57 -31.72 21.26 -27.14
N ALA A 58 -32.43 21.43 -28.24
CA ALA A 58 -33.42 20.44 -28.67
C ALA A 58 -32.66 19.24 -29.24
N ILE A 59 -32.25 18.31 -28.38
CA ILE A 59 -31.70 17.02 -28.81
C ILE A 59 -32.70 15.92 -28.45
N VAL A 60 -33.46 15.49 -29.46
CA VAL A 60 -34.01 14.14 -29.50
C VAL A 60 -32.85 13.22 -29.87
N SER A 61 -32.23 12.59 -28.88
CA SER A 61 -31.38 11.41 -29.12
C SER A 61 -31.48 10.47 -27.93
N ALA A 62 -32.57 9.71 -27.89
CA ALA A 62 -32.58 8.44 -27.20
C ALA A 62 -31.59 7.52 -27.93
N GLY A 63 -30.43 7.25 -27.31
CA GLY A 63 -29.50 6.24 -27.80
C GLY A 63 -28.09 6.72 -28.01
N LEU A 64 -27.39 7.06 -26.94
CA LEU A 64 -25.97 6.73 -26.84
C LEU A 64 -25.57 6.63 -25.36
N LEU A 65 -25.95 5.53 -24.71
CA LEU A 65 -25.27 5.07 -23.50
C LEU A 65 -23.87 4.62 -23.92
N LEU A 66 -22.95 5.58 -24.03
CA LEU A 66 -21.53 5.30 -24.17
C LEU A 66 -21.11 4.52 -22.92
N LEU A 67 -20.97 3.20 -23.06
CA LEU A 67 -20.39 2.31 -22.06
C LEU A 67 -18.90 2.67 -21.92
N SER A 68 -18.60 3.78 -21.26
CA SER A 68 -17.23 4.08 -20.84
C SER A 68 -16.78 2.97 -19.91
N ARG A 69 -15.88 2.12 -20.41
CA ARG A 69 -15.12 1.21 -19.58
C ARG A 69 -14.02 2.05 -18.96
N CYS A 70 -14.29 2.60 -17.78
CA CYS A 70 -13.26 3.26 -17.00
C CYS A 70 -12.18 2.21 -16.67
N SER A 71 -10.94 2.56 -16.96
CA SER A 71 -9.79 1.79 -16.53
C SER A 71 -9.45 2.24 -15.10
N ASP A 72 -9.57 1.35 -14.12
CA ASP A 72 -9.25 1.69 -12.72
C ASP A 72 -7.77 1.48 -12.48
N GLY A 73 -6.97 2.52 -12.72
CA GLY A 73 -5.61 2.64 -12.19
C GLY A 73 -5.59 3.65 -11.07
N TYR A 74 -4.65 3.50 -10.12
CA TYR A 74 -4.40 4.54 -9.13
C TYR A 74 -2.96 5.02 -9.21
N THR A 75 -2.84 6.31 -8.95
CA THR A 75 -1.58 6.99 -8.67
C THR A 75 -1.73 7.68 -7.32
N GLY A 76 -0.64 7.81 -6.58
CA GLY A 76 -0.68 8.36 -5.24
C GLY A 76 0.65 8.97 -4.83
N LYS A 77 0.63 9.65 -3.69
CA LYS A 77 1.83 10.20 -3.06
C LYS A 77 1.79 9.85 -1.58
N SER A 78 2.93 9.44 -1.04
CA SER A 78 3.05 9.08 0.37
C SER A 78 4.33 9.64 0.96
N GLU A 79 4.34 9.91 2.25
CA GLU A 79 5.54 10.36 2.96
C GLU A 79 6.55 9.21 3.04
N ALA A 80 7.84 9.55 2.94
CA ALA A 80 8.94 8.61 3.10
C ALA A 80 9.98 9.18 4.06
N SER A 81 10.59 8.31 4.87
CA SER A 81 11.70 8.73 5.72
C SER A 81 12.94 8.95 4.87
N ILE A 82 13.68 10.04 5.09
CA ILE A 82 14.94 10.28 4.37
C ILE A 82 16.11 9.76 5.20
N GLN A 83 16.89 8.84 4.62
CA GLN A 83 18.10 8.29 5.21
C GLN A 83 19.20 8.31 4.16
N ASP A 84 20.35 8.91 4.48
CA ASP A 84 21.52 9.00 3.58
C ASP A 84 21.21 9.51 2.16
N GLY A 85 20.31 10.49 2.05
CA GLY A 85 19.91 11.06 0.76
C GLY A 85 19.06 10.13 -0.12
N LYS A 86 18.40 9.14 0.49
CA LYS A 86 17.46 8.22 -0.15
C LYS A 86 16.12 8.23 0.60
N CYS A 87 15.05 7.88 -0.11
CA CYS A 87 13.77 7.57 0.53
C CYS A 87 13.81 6.15 1.10
N VAL A 88 13.31 5.98 2.31
CA VAL A 88 12.97 4.70 2.92
C VAL A 88 11.46 4.62 3.02
N TYR A 89 10.87 3.74 2.22
CA TYR A 89 9.42 3.54 2.15
C TYR A 89 9.11 2.05 2.19
N GLN A 90 8.26 1.61 3.12
CA GLN A 90 7.93 0.19 3.33
C GLN A 90 9.17 -0.72 3.47
N GLY A 91 10.24 -0.20 4.10
CA GLY A 91 11.51 -0.92 4.28
C GLY A 91 12.42 -0.99 3.04
N VAL A 92 12.06 -0.32 1.94
CA VAL A 92 12.87 -0.26 0.71
C VAL A 92 13.58 1.08 0.61
N GLU A 93 14.90 1.04 0.41
CA GLU A 93 15.69 2.21 0.06
C GLU A 93 15.61 2.54 -1.43
N ILE A 94 15.26 3.78 -1.75
CA ILE A 94 15.08 4.27 -3.11
C ILE A 94 15.89 5.55 -3.26
N ALA A 95 16.87 5.56 -4.17
CA ALA A 95 17.65 6.76 -4.45
C ALA A 95 16.78 7.86 -5.06
N HIS A 96 17.18 9.12 -4.87
CA HIS A 96 16.46 10.27 -5.43
C HIS A 96 16.24 10.13 -6.94
N ASN A 97 15.01 10.40 -7.40
CA ASN A 97 14.55 10.28 -8.79
C ASN A 97 14.72 8.87 -9.38
N ARG A 98 14.87 7.85 -8.53
CA ARG A 98 14.84 6.45 -8.93
C ARG A 98 13.51 5.82 -8.56
N THR A 99 13.19 4.76 -9.28
CA THR A 99 11.94 4.01 -9.13
C THR A 99 12.25 2.61 -8.67
N ALA A 100 11.64 2.20 -7.56
CA ALA A 100 11.59 0.80 -7.15
C ALA A 100 10.37 0.13 -7.78
N HIS A 101 10.54 -1.08 -8.30
CA HIS A 101 9.47 -1.89 -8.87
C HIS A 101 9.20 -3.06 -7.94
N ASN A 102 8.01 -3.10 -7.35
CA ASN A 102 7.69 -4.08 -6.32
C ASN A 102 6.85 -5.23 -6.88
N VAL A 103 7.00 -6.40 -6.26
CA VAL A 103 6.17 -7.58 -6.55
C VAL A 103 4.89 -7.53 -5.72
N SER A 104 5.01 -7.13 -4.45
CA SER A 104 3.90 -7.01 -3.50
C SER A 104 4.17 -5.85 -2.52
N PRO A 105 3.31 -4.82 -2.46
CA PRO A 105 2.19 -4.57 -3.38
C PRO A 105 2.70 -4.41 -4.83
N CYS A 106 1.85 -4.70 -5.82
CA CYS A 106 2.23 -4.64 -7.23
C CYS A 106 2.23 -3.19 -7.75
N GLU A 107 3.20 -2.42 -7.26
CA GLU A 107 3.34 -0.98 -7.48
C GLU A 107 4.76 -0.63 -7.92
N SER A 108 4.91 0.58 -8.46
CA SER A 108 6.20 1.25 -8.52
C SER A 108 6.22 2.50 -7.67
N TRP A 109 7.37 2.77 -7.04
CA TRP A 109 7.56 3.91 -6.14
C TRP A 109 8.73 4.75 -6.62
N THR A 110 8.49 6.01 -6.92
CA THR A 110 9.52 6.96 -7.36
C THR A 110 9.83 7.93 -6.23
N CYS A 111 11.09 8.02 -5.84
CA CYS A 111 11.51 8.83 -4.69
C CYS A 111 11.79 10.29 -5.04
N ASP A 112 11.14 11.21 -4.33
CA ASP A 112 11.55 12.62 -4.25
C ASP A 112 12.07 12.92 -2.84
N VAL A 113 13.40 13.06 -2.73
CA VAL A 113 14.08 13.35 -1.47
C VAL A 113 13.84 14.80 -1.03
N ASN A 114 13.68 15.72 -1.99
CA ASN A 114 13.48 17.14 -1.68
C ASN A 114 12.12 17.36 -1.01
N GLU A 115 11.12 16.58 -1.44
CA GLU A 115 9.78 16.62 -0.87
C GLU A 115 9.56 15.62 0.28
N GLY A 116 10.51 14.71 0.52
CA GLY A 116 10.37 13.66 1.54
C GLY A 116 9.27 12.65 1.22
N THR A 117 9.02 12.37 -0.06
CA THR A 117 7.86 11.59 -0.49
C THR A 117 8.20 10.55 -1.56
N VAL A 118 7.32 9.55 -1.71
CA VAL A 118 7.31 8.64 -2.84
C VAL A 118 6.04 8.86 -3.68
N HIS A 119 6.20 8.88 -4.99
CA HIS A 119 5.10 8.82 -5.94
C HIS A 119 4.83 7.35 -6.28
N ILE A 120 3.59 6.91 -6.06
CA ILE A 120 3.14 5.52 -6.17
C ILE A 120 2.34 5.37 -7.45
N VAL A 121 2.68 4.36 -8.25
CA VAL A 121 1.90 3.98 -9.43
C VAL A 121 1.49 2.51 -9.30
N GLY A 122 0.18 2.28 -9.22
CA GLY A 122 -0.42 0.96 -9.17
C GLY A 122 -0.76 0.39 -10.56
N CYS A 123 -1.28 -0.83 -10.58
CA CYS A 123 -1.78 -1.43 -11.81
C CYS A 123 -3.10 -0.80 -12.24
N VAL A 124 -3.27 -0.64 -13.55
CA VAL A 124 -4.58 -0.43 -14.15
C VAL A 124 -5.32 -1.75 -14.17
N THR A 125 -6.52 -1.78 -13.61
CA THR A 125 -7.40 -2.94 -13.59
C THR A 125 -8.53 -2.75 -14.59
N TRP A 126 -8.83 -3.85 -15.28
CA TRP A 126 -9.99 -3.98 -16.16
C TRP A 126 -10.77 -5.18 -15.65
N GLY A 127 -12.10 -5.08 -15.57
CA GLY A 127 -12.93 -6.26 -15.41
C GLY A 127 -12.70 -7.20 -16.60
N ALA A 128 -12.44 -8.49 -16.34
CA ALA A 128 -12.37 -9.45 -17.42
C ALA A 128 -13.78 -9.58 -18.06
N PRO A 129 -13.89 -9.43 -19.39
CA PRO A 129 -15.13 -9.73 -20.08
C PRO A 129 -15.46 -11.22 -20.00
N GLU A 130 -16.69 -11.59 -20.34
CA GLU A 130 -17.15 -12.98 -20.29
C GLU A 130 -16.20 -13.91 -21.09
N ASN A 131 -15.97 -15.10 -20.52
CA ASN A 131 -15.05 -16.10 -21.05
C ASN A 131 -13.57 -15.72 -21.05
N CYS A 132 -13.16 -14.58 -20.50
CA CYS A 132 -11.76 -14.23 -20.31
C CYS A 132 -11.33 -14.36 -18.84
N LEU A 133 -10.03 -14.58 -18.62
CA LEU A 133 -9.43 -14.71 -17.30
C LEU A 133 -8.48 -13.55 -17.02
N LEU A 134 -8.35 -13.16 -15.75
CA LEU A 134 -7.29 -12.26 -15.30
C LEU A 134 -6.10 -13.09 -14.83
N GLU A 135 -5.00 -13.07 -15.58
CA GLU A 135 -3.75 -13.69 -15.17
C GLU A 135 -2.85 -12.69 -14.46
N LYS A 136 -2.33 -13.08 -13.28
CA LYS A 136 -1.28 -12.34 -12.57
C LYS A 136 0.01 -13.16 -12.58
N LYS A 137 1.16 -12.47 -12.61
CA LYS A 137 2.49 -13.11 -12.60
C LYS A 137 3.26 -12.63 -11.37
N ILE A 138 4.12 -13.49 -10.82
CA ILE A 138 5.05 -13.09 -9.76
C ILE A 138 6.26 -12.43 -10.43
N LYS A 139 6.14 -11.13 -10.71
CA LYS A 139 7.18 -10.29 -11.32
C LYS A 139 7.10 -8.87 -10.75
N PRO A 140 8.18 -8.10 -10.73
CA PRO A 140 8.10 -6.68 -10.34
C PRO A 140 7.13 -5.90 -11.23
N HIS A 141 6.46 -4.88 -10.68
CA HIS A 141 5.62 -3.95 -11.45
C HIS A 141 6.36 -3.40 -12.67
N PRO A 142 5.72 -3.32 -13.86
CA PRO A 142 4.32 -3.64 -14.18
C PRO A 142 4.09 -5.13 -14.51
N GLY A 143 5.10 -5.99 -14.35
CA GLY A 143 5.04 -7.40 -14.69
C GLY A 143 4.05 -8.23 -13.85
N CYS A 144 3.79 -7.83 -12.60
CA CYS A 144 2.75 -8.45 -11.76
C CYS A 144 1.34 -7.95 -12.06
N CYS A 145 1.18 -6.93 -12.92
CA CYS A 145 -0.15 -6.40 -13.19
C CYS A 145 -1.04 -7.44 -13.90
N PRO A 146 -2.34 -7.49 -13.56
CA PRO A 146 -3.26 -8.44 -14.17
C PRO A 146 -3.37 -8.22 -15.66
N LYS A 147 -3.38 -9.30 -16.44
CA LYS A 147 -3.61 -9.28 -17.90
C LYS A 147 -4.85 -10.08 -18.22
N VAL A 148 -5.69 -9.54 -19.10
CA VAL A 148 -6.84 -10.28 -19.64
C VAL A 148 -6.34 -11.28 -20.67
N VAL A 149 -6.65 -12.56 -20.46
CA VAL A 149 -6.36 -13.65 -21.38
C VAL A 149 -7.69 -14.26 -21.80
N CYS A 150 -8.00 -14.18 -23.09
CA CYS A 150 -9.23 -14.69 -23.67
C CYS A 150 -8.94 -15.94 -24.50
N PRO A 151 -9.86 -16.92 -24.56
CA PRO A 151 -9.82 -18.00 -25.51
C PRO A 151 -9.69 -17.46 -26.94
N PRO A 152 -9.05 -18.22 -27.85
CA PRO A 152 -9.03 -17.85 -29.25
C PRO A 152 -10.46 -17.71 -29.77
N VAL A 153 -10.73 -16.62 -30.49
CA VAL A 153 -12.00 -16.40 -31.16
C VAL A 153 -12.14 -17.49 -32.21
N ARG A 154 -13.17 -18.33 -32.10
CA ARG A 154 -13.53 -19.27 -33.17
C ARG A 154 -14.23 -18.45 -34.25
N THR A 155 -13.54 -18.21 -35.36
CA THR A 155 -14.07 -17.56 -36.58
C THR A 155 -14.62 -18.59 -37.54
#